data_AF-A0A7X7PJM6-F1
#
_entry.id   AF-A0A7X7PJM6-F1
#
_cell.length_a   1.000
_cell.length_b   1.000
_cell.length_c   1.000
_cell.angle_alpha   90.00
_cell.angle_beta   90.00
_cell.angle_gamma   90.00
#
_symmetry.space_group_name_H-M   'P 1'
#
loop_
_entity.id
_entity.type
_entity.pdbx_description
1 polymer ?
#
loop_
_entity_poly.entity_id
_entity_poly.type
_entity_poly.pdbx_seq_one_letter_code
_entity_poly.pdbx_strand_id
1 'polypeptide(L)'
;RCGRELCCSTWLRELKPVSLQLAKDQRLSLNPAQISGCCGRLMCCLTYEHDAYVAARKRFPREGRTLQTSLGREKVIGVDIWRERVTLRHEDGSRRTIALADLKQEVTEGTEAGAPGRTGAGRAGEPGGGGSGAAGGQPPRRGTPRHRGGEGRRS
;
A
#
# COMPACT_ATOMS: atom_id res chain seq x y z
N ARG A 1 -18.90 -8.67 4.12
CA ARG A 1 -18.98 -9.74 3.09
C ARG A 1 -19.97 -9.33 2.01
N CYS A 2 -19.75 -9.73 0.76
CA CYS A 2 -20.59 -9.34 -0.40
C CYS A 2 -21.82 -10.24 -0.64
N GLY A 3 -22.02 -11.31 0.13
CA GLY A 3 -23.19 -12.18 0.07
C GLY A 3 -23.24 -13.16 -1.11
N ARG A 4 -22.23 -13.15 -1.99
CA ARG A 4 -22.11 -14.05 -3.15
C ARG A 4 -21.43 -15.37 -2.77
N GLU A 5 -21.56 -16.36 -3.65
CA GLU A 5 -20.78 -17.61 -3.59
C GLU A 5 -19.27 -17.35 -3.59
N LEU A 6 -18.48 -18.31 -3.10
CA LEU A 6 -17.04 -18.14 -2.96
C LEU A 6 -16.39 -18.00 -4.36
N CYS A 7 -15.59 -16.96 -4.56
CA CYS A 7 -14.92 -16.73 -5.84
C CYS A 7 -14.02 -17.92 -6.23
N CYS A 8 -13.37 -18.55 -5.24
CA CYS A 8 -12.50 -19.70 -5.45
C CYS A 8 -13.24 -21.01 -5.81
N SER A 9 -14.53 -21.12 -5.50
CA SER A 9 -15.34 -22.30 -5.86
C SER A 9 -16.13 -22.12 -7.15
N THR A 10 -16.11 -20.92 -7.74
CA THR A 10 -16.93 -20.57 -8.90
C THR A 10 -16.05 -20.38 -10.13
N TRP A 11 -15.31 -19.28 -10.19
CA TRP A 11 -14.60 -18.87 -11.42
C TRP A 11 -13.11 -18.54 -11.19
N LEU A 12 -12.70 -18.20 -9.98
CA LEU A 12 -11.30 -17.85 -9.67
C LEU A 12 -10.49 -19.10 -9.29
N ARG A 13 -9.97 -19.80 -10.30
CA ARG A 13 -9.23 -21.08 -10.11
C ARG A 13 -7.78 -20.88 -9.67
N GLU A 14 -7.15 -19.79 -10.07
CA GLU A 14 -5.79 -19.45 -9.65
C GLU A 14 -5.83 -18.48 -8.48
N LEU A 15 -5.36 -18.94 -7.31
CA LEU A 15 -5.36 -18.16 -6.08
C LEU A 15 -3.96 -17.69 -5.76
N LYS A 16 -3.70 -16.41 -6.01
CA LYS A 16 -2.49 -15.75 -5.53
C LYS A 16 -2.59 -15.49 -4.02
N PRO A 17 -1.50 -15.63 -3.25
CA PRO A 17 -1.48 -15.27 -1.85
C PRO A 17 -1.88 -13.80 -1.64
N VAL A 18 -2.85 -13.56 -0.77
CA VAL A 18 -3.27 -12.21 -0.40
C VAL A 18 -2.38 -11.70 0.72
N SER A 19 -1.78 -10.51 0.57
CA SER A 19 -0.97 -9.88 1.61
C SER A 19 -1.82 -8.94 2.48
N LEU A 20 -1.41 -8.71 3.73
CA LEU A 20 -2.08 -7.72 4.58
C LEU A 20 -1.94 -6.29 4.02
N GLN A 21 -0.84 -6.02 3.31
CA GLN A 21 -0.62 -4.74 2.64
C GLN A 21 -1.70 -4.46 1.59
N LEU A 22 -2.11 -5.49 0.86
CA LEU A 22 -3.16 -5.37 -0.15
C LEU A 22 -4.51 -4.91 0.44
N ALA A 23 -4.86 -5.42 1.62
CA ALA A 23 -6.06 -4.99 2.33
C ALA A 23 -5.96 -3.53 2.79
N LYS A 24 -4.77 -3.09 3.26
CA LYS A 24 -4.52 -1.69 3.63
C LYS A 24 -4.65 -0.76 2.43
N ASP A 25 -4.10 -1.16 1.29
CA ASP A 25 -4.10 -0.36 0.08
C ASP A 25 -5.54 -0.08 -0.39
N GLN A 26 -6.44 -1.06 -0.22
CA GLN A 26 -7.88 -0.94 -0.49
C GLN A 26 -8.69 -0.28 0.64
N ARG A 27 -8.02 0.29 1.65
CA ARG A 27 -8.62 0.95 2.83
C ARG A 27 -9.58 0.06 3.62
N LEU A 28 -9.35 -1.25 3.60
CA LEU A 28 -10.12 -2.17 4.42
C LEU A 28 -9.60 -2.14 5.86
N SER A 29 -10.52 -2.24 6.80
CA SER A 29 -10.19 -2.46 8.20
C SER A 29 -9.34 -3.73 8.36
N LEU A 30 -8.31 -3.69 9.20
CA LEU A 30 -7.44 -4.83 9.45
C LEU A 30 -8.01 -5.84 10.45
N ASN A 31 -9.28 -5.69 10.83
CA ASN A 31 -9.96 -6.65 11.68
C ASN A 31 -10.11 -8.00 10.93
N PRO A 32 -9.53 -9.11 11.42
CA PRO A 32 -9.60 -10.41 10.77
C PRO A 32 -11.04 -10.87 10.47
N ALA A 33 -12.01 -10.53 11.31
CA ALA A 33 -13.41 -10.88 11.09
C ALA A 33 -14.01 -10.23 9.82
N GLN A 34 -13.48 -9.07 9.41
CA GLN A 34 -13.97 -8.31 8.25
C GLN A 34 -13.25 -8.68 6.95
N ILE A 35 -11.98 -9.10 7.03
CA ILE A 35 -11.12 -9.37 5.85
C ILE A 35 -10.87 -10.87 5.57
N SER A 36 -11.28 -11.76 6.47
CA SER A 36 -11.10 -13.20 6.31
C SER A 36 -12.32 -13.90 5.69
N GLY A 37 -12.04 -14.84 4.79
CA GLY A 37 -12.99 -15.80 4.23
C GLY A 37 -13.39 -16.88 5.23
N CYS A 38 -14.36 -17.72 4.85
CA CYS A 38 -14.82 -18.84 5.71
C CYS A 38 -13.74 -19.89 5.95
N CYS A 39 -12.73 -19.96 5.08
CA CYS A 39 -11.58 -20.83 5.20
C CYS A 39 -10.49 -20.30 6.14
N GLY A 40 -10.70 -19.17 6.82
CA GLY A 40 -9.74 -18.59 7.78
C GLY A 40 -8.58 -17.83 7.13
N ARG A 41 -8.50 -17.76 5.80
CA ARG A 41 -7.52 -16.94 5.05
C ARG A 41 -8.14 -15.62 4.61
N LEU A 42 -7.34 -14.65 4.21
CA LEU A 42 -7.82 -13.41 3.61
C LEU A 42 -8.68 -13.68 2.37
N MET A 43 -9.71 -12.85 2.15
CA MET A 43 -10.64 -13.01 1.03
C MET A 43 -9.92 -12.93 -0.32
N CYS A 44 -10.12 -13.95 -1.17
CA CYS A 44 -9.49 -14.03 -2.50
C CYS A 44 -9.95 -12.94 -3.47
N CYS A 45 -11.16 -12.38 -3.28
CA CYS A 45 -11.67 -11.26 -4.07
C CYS A 45 -10.78 -10.01 -3.94
N LEU A 46 -10.05 -9.85 -2.83
CA LEU A 46 -9.13 -8.72 -2.65
C LEU A 46 -8.01 -8.71 -3.68
N THR A 47 -7.51 -9.88 -4.07
CA THR A 47 -6.48 -9.95 -5.11
C THR A 47 -7.06 -9.78 -6.50
N TYR A 48 -8.23 -10.34 -6.75
CA TYR A 48 -8.92 -10.16 -8.02
C TYR A 48 -9.22 -8.67 -8.31
N GLU A 49 -9.75 -7.95 -7.34
CA GLU A 49 -10.10 -6.53 -7.49
C GLU A 49 -8.87 -5.62 -7.49
N HIS A 50 -7.70 -6.12 -7.10
CA HIS A 50 -6.51 -5.31 -6.93
C HIS A 50 -6.05 -4.64 -8.23
N ASP A 51 -6.04 -5.37 -9.34
CA ASP A 51 -5.56 -4.85 -10.62
C ASP A 51 -6.47 -3.70 -11.10
N ALA A 52 -7.78 -3.88 -10.94
CA ALA A 52 -8.76 -2.83 -11.20
C ALA A 52 -8.57 -1.63 -10.26
N TYR A 53 -8.32 -1.88 -8.98
CA TYR A 53 -8.03 -0.83 -8.00
C TYR A 53 -6.77 -0.03 -8.36
N VAL A 54 -5.66 -0.70 -8.69
CA VAL A 54 -4.39 -0.06 -9.08
C VAL A 54 -4.56 0.76 -10.35
N ALA A 55 -5.25 0.22 -11.36
CA ALA A 55 -5.54 0.92 -12.60
C ALA A 55 -6.40 2.17 -12.35
N ALA A 56 -7.45 2.05 -11.54
CA ALA A 56 -8.31 3.16 -11.20
C ALA A 56 -7.57 4.22 -10.36
N ARG A 57 -6.77 3.83 -9.36
CA ARG A 57 -6.03 4.75 -8.47
C ARG A 57 -5.08 5.69 -9.21
N LYS A 58 -4.51 5.24 -10.33
CA LYS A 58 -3.63 6.07 -11.21
C LYS A 58 -4.35 7.29 -11.79
N ARG A 59 -5.68 7.25 -11.92
CA ARG A 59 -6.49 8.36 -12.45
C ARG A 59 -6.73 9.48 -11.44
N PHE A 60 -6.47 9.24 -10.15
CA PHE A 60 -6.78 10.16 -9.04
C PHE A 60 -5.52 10.85 -8.51
N PRO A 61 -5.63 12.08 -7.98
CA PRO A 61 -4.51 12.73 -7.30
C PRO A 61 -4.07 11.94 -6.06
N ARG A 62 -2.80 12.13 -5.66
CA ARG A 62 -2.27 11.54 -4.42
C ARG A 62 -2.92 12.21 -3.22
N GLU A 63 -3.29 11.43 -2.22
CA GLU A 63 -3.72 12.00 -0.95
C GLU A 63 -2.57 12.75 -0.29
N GLY A 64 -2.89 13.85 0.37
CA GLY A 64 -1.93 14.79 0.91
C GLY A 64 -1.40 15.82 -0.08
N ARG A 65 -1.65 15.67 -1.40
CA ARG A 65 -1.27 16.68 -2.40
C ARG A 65 -2.15 17.93 -2.26
N THR A 66 -1.53 19.10 -2.33
CA THR A 66 -2.25 20.39 -2.47
C THR A 66 -2.41 20.71 -3.95
N LEU A 67 -3.62 21.14 -4.32
CA LEU A 67 -4.04 21.50 -5.67
C LEU A 67 -4.50 22.96 -5.68
N GLN A 68 -4.31 23.63 -6.82
CA GLN A 68 -4.98 24.89 -7.10
C GLN A 68 -6.29 24.55 -7.81
N THR A 69 -7.41 24.92 -7.20
CA THR A 69 -8.76 24.74 -7.73
C THR A 69 -9.42 26.10 -7.94
N SER A 70 -10.64 26.11 -8.47
CA SER A 70 -11.45 27.32 -8.66
C SER A 70 -11.70 28.08 -7.34
N LEU A 71 -11.68 27.39 -6.20
CA LEU A 71 -11.88 27.98 -4.87
C LEU A 71 -10.57 28.36 -4.15
N GLY A 72 -9.41 28.13 -4.78
CA GLY A 72 -8.10 28.43 -4.20
C GLY A 72 -7.27 27.18 -3.90
N ARG A 73 -6.49 27.21 -2.81
CA ARG A 73 -5.58 26.12 -2.44
C ARG A 73 -6.29 25.08 -1.60
N GLU A 74 -6.37 23.87 -2.12
CA GLU A 74 -7.04 22.76 -1.42
C GLU A 74 -6.15 21.53 -1.32
N LYS A 75 -6.16 20.88 -0.16
CA LYS A 75 -5.45 19.64 0.09
C LYS A 75 -6.35 18.44 -0.11
N VAL A 76 -5.90 17.45 -0.88
CA VAL A 76 -6.58 16.16 -1.01
C VAL A 76 -6.48 15.41 0.32
N ILE A 77 -7.62 15.16 0.96
CA ILE A 77 -7.69 14.44 2.24
C ILE A 77 -8.33 13.05 2.12
N GLY A 78 -8.99 12.75 1.00
CA GLY A 78 -9.57 11.44 0.75
C GLY A 78 -9.90 11.21 -0.73
N VAL A 79 -9.83 9.95 -1.15
CA VAL A 79 -10.23 9.50 -2.48
C VAL A 79 -11.21 8.33 -2.36
N ASP A 80 -12.41 8.48 -2.91
CA ASP A 80 -13.36 7.39 -3.13
C ASP A 80 -13.29 6.99 -4.61
N ILE A 81 -12.55 5.91 -4.88
CA ILE A 81 -12.31 5.40 -6.23
C ILE A 81 -13.60 4.86 -6.85
N TRP A 82 -14.44 4.21 -6.05
CA TRP A 82 -15.65 3.53 -6.53
C TRP A 82 -16.74 4.53 -6.91
N ARG A 83 -16.83 5.65 -6.19
CA ARG A 83 -17.76 6.73 -6.51
C ARG A 83 -17.15 7.81 -7.39
N GLU A 84 -15.90 7.64 -7.82
CA GLU A 84 -15.12 8.61 -8.58
C GLU A 84 -15.14 10.02 -7.95
N ARG A 85 -14.96 10.10 -6.63
CA ARG A 85 -15.00 11.34 -5.85
C ARG A 85 -13.71 11.59 -5.09
N VAL A 86 -13.40 12.87 -4.89
CA VAL A 86 -12.23 13.33 -4.14
C VAL A 86 -12.72 14.29 -3.05
N THR A 87 -12.29 14.04 -1.82
CA THR A 87 -12.53 14.93 -0.69
C THR A 87 -11.34 15.86 -0.52
N LEU A 88 -11.62 17.15 -0.59
CA LEU A 88 -10.68 18.25 -0.48
C LEU A 88 -10.89 19.00 0.83
N ARG A 89 -9.81 19.57 1.35
CA ARG A 89 -9.82 20.47 2.50
C ARG A 89 -9.19 21.80 2.12
N HIS A 90 -9.94 22.87 2.26
CA HIS A 90 -9.45 24.22 2.03
C HIS A 90 -8.60 24.72 3.22
N GLU A 91 -7.89 25.84 3.06
CA GLU A 91 -7.01 26.40 4.09
C GLU A 91 -7.77 26.86 5.34
N ASP A 92 -9.01 27.32 5.17
CA ASP A 92 -9.94 27.69 6.25
C ASP A 92 -10.47 26.49 7.06
N GLY A 93 -10.10 25.26 6.68
CA GLY A 93 -10.54 24.02 7.33
C GLY A 93 -11.85 23.44 6.80
N SER A 94 -12.56 24.15 5.91
CA SER A 94 -13.75 23.64 5.24
C SER A 94 -13.40 22.42 4.37
N ARG A 95 -14.37 21.52 4.22
CA ARG A 95 -14.21 20.29 3.45
C ARG A 95 -15.31 20.19 2.41
N ARG A 96 -14.92 19.83 1.19
CA ARG A 96 -15.88 19.53 0.11
C ARG A 96 -15.52 18.23 -0.58
N THR A 97 -16.53 17.58 -1.16
CA THR A 97 -16.35 16.38 -1.97
C THR A 97 -16.81 16.68 -3.39
N ILE A 98 -15.94 16.49 -4.36
CA ILE A 98 -16.15 16.80 -5.78
C ILE A 98 -15.91 15.55 -6.63
N ALA A 99 -16.57 15.45 -7.79
CA ALA A 99 -16.30 14.37 -8.74
C ALA A 99 -14.90 14.52 -9.36
N LEU A 100 -14.26 13.40 -9.71
CA LEU A 100 -12.94 13.40 -10.32
C LEU A 100 -12.92 14.16 -11.65
N ALA A 101 -14.01 14.10 -12.43
CA ALA A 101 -14.13 14.79 -13.72
C ALA A 101 -14.09 16.31 -13.52
N ASP A 102 -14.91 16.84 -12.62
CA ASP A 102 -15.00 18.27 -12.33
C ASP A 102 -13.68 18.77 -11.72
N LEU A 103 -13.06 18.01 -10.82
CA LEU A 103 -11.74 18.36 -10.25
C LEU A 103 -10.66 18.49 -11.34
N LYS A 104 -10.68 17.63 -12.36
CA LYS A 104 -9.72 17.73 -13.47
C LYS A 104 -9.94 18.99 -14.28
N GLN A 105 -11.18 19.43 -14.47
CA GLN A 105 -11.49 20.70 -15.14
C GLN A 105 -10.97 21.87 -14.31
N GLU A 106 -11.33 21.94 -13.02
CA GLU A 106 -10.91 23.02 -12.11
C GLU A 106 -9.38 23.17 -12.04
N VAL A 107 -8.64 22.05 -12.01
CA VAL A 107 -7.16 22.09 -11.94
C VAL A 107 -6.51 22.46 -13.27
N THR A 108 -7.12 22.07 -14.40
CA THR A 108 -6.58 22.42 -15.72
C THR A 108 -6.72 23.92 -15.96
N GLU A 109 -7.87 24.48 -15.64
CA GLU A 109 -8.15 25.92 -15.73
C GLU A 109 -7.30 26.73 -14.74
N GLY A 110 -7.05 26.20 -13.53
CA GLY A 110 -6.20 26.86 -12.53
C GLY A 110 -4.68 26.82 -12.83
N THR A 111 -4.22 25.93 -13.71
CA THR A 111 -2.78 25.79 -14.02
C THR A 111 -2.28 26.86 -15.01
N GLU A 112 -3.16 27.48 -15.80
CA GLU A 112 -2.78 28.57 -16.72
C GLU A 112 -2.42 29.88 -15.97
N ALA A 113 -2.81 30.01 -14.70
CA ALA A 113 -2.52 31.18 -13.87
C ALA A 113 -1.29 31.04 -12.96
N GLY A 114 -0.56 29.91 -12.96
CA GLY A 114 0.60 29.77 -12.08
C GLY A 114 1.49 28.55 -12.29
N ALA A 115 2.67 28.78 -12.88
CA ALA A 115 3.82 27.88 -12.81
C ALA A 115 5.12 28.68 -12.57
N PRO A 116 6.20 28.12 -11.96
CA PRO A 116 6.28 26.93 -11.11
C PRO A 116 7.06 27.15 -9.79
N GLY A 117 6.63 26.48 -8.71
CA GLY A 117 7.43 26.33 -7.49
C GLY A 117 8.33 25.10 -7.57
N ARG A 118 9.58 25.30 -8.00
CA ARG A 118 10.69 24.32 -7.87
C ARG A 118 11.11 24.22 -6.40
N THR A 119 11.10 23.03 -5.83
CA THR A 119 11.97 22.62 -4.70
C THR A 119 12.24 21.11 -4.85
N GLY A 120 13.45 20.58 -4.90
CA GLY A 120 14.79 21.10 -5.07
C GLY A 120 15.67 19.88 -5.37
N ALA A 121 16.42 19.93 -6.48
CA ALA A 121 17.52 19.02 -6.72
C ALA A 121 18.77 19.63 -6.08
N GLY A 122 19.29 18.99 -5.03
CA GLY A 122 20.62 19.24 -4.48
C GLY A 122 21.55 18.09 -4.88
N ARG A 123 22.68 18.42 -5.49
CA ARG A 123 23.61 17.55 -6.21
C ARG A 123 24.89 17.34 -5.37
N ALA A 124 25.42 16.12 -5.42
CA ALA A 124 26.82 15.68 -5.32
C ALA A 124 27.79 16.21 -4.22
N GLY A 125 28.51 15.27 -3.60
CA GLY A 125 29.76 15.49 -2.87
C GLY A 125 30.38 14.20 -2.28
N GLU A 126 31.14 13.46 -3.08
CA GLU A 126 32.33 12.70 -2.62
C GLU A 126 33.57 13.64 -2.78
N PRO A 127 34.78 13.42 -2.19
CA PRO A 127 35.38 12.17 -1.71
C PRO A 127 36.27 12.24 -0.42
N GLY A 128 36.83 11.08 -0.02
CA GLY A 128 38.09 10.91 0.78
C GLY A 128 37.89 10.70 2.29
N GLY A 129 38.58 9.82 3.03
CA GLY A 129 39.65 8.83 2.87
C GLY A 129 39.83 8.21 4.29
N GLY A 130 40.07 6.91 4.47
CA GLY A 130 41.41 6.31 4.56
C GLY A 130 41.63 5.53 5.88
N GLY A 131 42.00 4.26 5.79
CA GLY A 131 42.73 3.45 6.79
C GLY A 131 41.90 2.77 7.91
N SER A 132 42.18 1.56 8.43
CA SER A 132 43.24 0.57 8.20
C SER A 132 42.91 -0.72 8.98
N GLY A 133 43.23 -1.88 8.39
CA GLY A 133 43.58 -3.16 9.06
C GLY A 133 42.45 -3.96 9.73
N ALA A 134 42.54 -5.27 9.95
CA ALA A 134 43.39 -6.37 9.50
C ALA A 134 42.81 -7.66 10.17
N ALA A 135 43.09 -8.83 9.58
CA ALA A 135 42.90 -10.19 10.14
C ALA A 135 41.44 -10.64 10.35
N GLY A 136 40.98 -11.82 9.90
CA GLY A 136 41.67 -13.10 9.77
C GLY A 136 40.95 -14.08 10.71
N GLY A 137 40.36 -15.16 10.17
CA GLY A 137 39.82 -16.24 11.00
C GLY A 137 38.60 -16.97 10.43
N GLN A 138 38.84 -18.03 9.66
CA GLN A 138 37.86 -19.08 9.37
C GLN A 138 37.62 -19.97 10.62
N PRO A 139 36.53 -20.77 10.64
CA PRO A 139 35.82 -21.17 11.86
C PRO A 139 36.37 -22.45 12.50
N PRO A 140 36.10 -22.69 13.79
CA PRO A 140 36.14 -24.03 14.33
C PRO A 140 34.79 -24.74 14.14
N ARG A 141 34.95 -26.04 13.93
CA ARG A 141 33.92 -27.03 13.66
C ARG A 141 33.74 -27.86 14.93
N ARG A 142 32.67 -28.67 14.93
CA ARG A 142 32.53 -29.96 15.63
C ARG A 142 31.86 -29.94 17.01
N GLY A 143 30.89 -30.84 17.19
CA GLY A 143 30.44 -31.26 18.50
C GLY A 143 29.06 -31.94 18.55
N THR A 144 28.88 -33.09 17.92
CA THR A 144 27.83 -34.05 18.33
C THR A 144 28.27 -34.79 19.61
N PRO A 145 27.36 -35.02 20.58
CA PRO A 145 27.32 -36.30 21.29
C PRO A 145 25.88 -36.83 21.35
N ARG A 146 25.62 -38.00 20.73
CA ARG A 146 25.59 -39.34 21.34
C ARG A 146 24.34 -39.64 22.18
N HIS A 147 23.59 -40.62 21.65
CA HIS A 147 22.69 -41.57 22.29
C HIS A 147 22.84 -41.75 23.81
N ARG A 148 21.69 -41.78 24.49
CA ARG A 148 21.49 -42.64 25.65
C ARG A 148 20.23 -43.48 25.42
N GLY A 149 20.44 -44.78 25.18
CA GLY A 149 19.40 -45.78 25.27
C GLY A 149 19.03 -46.04 26.73
N GLY A 150 17.80 -46.48 26.94
CA GLY A 150 17.28 -46.99 28.21
C GLY A 150 16.09 -47.90 27.94
N GLU A 151 16.36 -49.20 27.92
CA GLU A 151 15.40 -50.31 27.92
C GLU A 151 14.57 -50.37 29.23
N GLY A 152 13.40 -50.99 29.14
CA GLY A 152 12.64 -51.54 30.29
C GLY A 152 11.15 -51.65 29.97
N ARG A 153 10.68 -52.67 29.25
CA ARG A 153 10.19 -54.00 29.73
C ARG A 153 8.94 -53.97 30.62
N ARG A 154 7.95 -54.77 30.18
CA ARG A 154 6.87 -55.48 30.93
C ARG A 154 5.74 -54.59 31.45
N SER A 155 4.45 -54.94 31.40
CA SER A 155 3.73 -56.19 31.07
C SER A 155 2.43 -55.83 30.34
#